data_AF-A0A521UPY4-F1
#
_entry.id   AF-A0A521UPY4-F1
#
_cell.length_a   1.000
_cell.length_b   1.000
_cell.length_c   1.000
_cell.angle_alpha   90.00
_cell.angle_beta   90.00
_cell.angle_gamma   90.00
#
_symmetry.space_group_name_H-M   'P 1'
#
loop_
_entity.id
_entity.type
_entity.pdbx_description
1 polymer ?
#
loop_
_entity_poly.entity_id
_entity_poly.type
_entity_poly.pdbx_seq_one_letter_code
_entity_poly.pdbx_strand_id
1 'polypeptide(L)'
;MVAAQALERYRRYLESVESEADRASGEEEYFELLDPGETIDLLCTRDQLAELTLGEAQMAELERLDQLLVKHHRLIAGNVPPSPDKPPSRWWWHLHQGPRVRRTGKPKLRRAG
;
A
#
# COMPACT_ATOMS: atom_id res chain seq x y z
N MET A 1 -19.84 -4.34 -6.15
CA MET A 1 -19.87 -2.97 -5.59
C MET A 1 -18.80 -2.74 -4.52
N VAL A 2 -18.59 -3.67 -3.58
CA VAL A 2 -17.60 -3.53 -2.48
C VAL A 2 -16.16 -3.31 -2.98
N ALA A 3 -15.71 -4.09 -3.97
CA ALA A 3 -14.36 -3.97 -4.54
C ALA A 3 -14.06 -2.59 -5.15
N ALA A 4 -15.01 -2.04 -5.90
CA ALA A 4 -14.84 -0.72 -6.52
C ALA A 4 -14.76 0.39 -5.46
N GLN A 5 -15.53 0.28 -4.38
CA GLN A 5 -15.49 1.26 -3.28
C GLN A 5 -14.18 1.18 -2.48
N ALA A 6 -13.70 -0.04 -2.17
CA ALA A 6 -12.43 -0.22 -1.49
C ALA A 6 -11.26 0.29 -2.35
N LEU A 7 -11.28 0.00 -3.65
CA LEU A 7 -10.26 0.45 -4.59
C LEU A 7 -10.28 1.98 -4.74
N GLU A 8 -11.47 2.58 -4.82
CA GLU A 8 -11.63 4.03 -4.88
C GLU A 8 -11.14 4.73 -3.61
N ARG A 9 -11.41 4.16 -2.42
CA ARG A 9 -10.87 4.68 -1.16
C ARG A 9 -9.34 4.62 -1.16
N TYR A 10 -8.78 3.46 -1.53
CA TYR A 10 -7.34 3.25 -1.62
C TYR A 10 -6.69 4.23 -2.61
N ARG A 11 -7.32 4.44 -3.77
CA ARG A 11 -6.90 5.41 -4.79
C ARG A 11 -6.87 6.83 -4.23
N ARG A 12 -7.98 7.30 -3.65
CA ARG A 12 -8.07 8.67 -3.11
C ARG A 12 -6.99 8.97 -2.09
N TYR A 13 -6.74 8.04 -1.17
CA TYR A 13 -5.69 8.21 -0.18
C TYR A 13 -4.32 8.36 -0.84
N LEU A 14 -3.93 7.40 -1.68
CA LEU A 14 -2.59 7.42 -2.30
C LEU A 14 -2.38 8.60 -3.26
N GLU A 15 -3.43 9.02 -3.98
CA GLU A 15 -3.35 10.18 -4.86
C GLU A 15 -3.31 11.51 -4.10
N SER A 16 -3.97 11.62 -2.94
CA SER A 16 -3.81 12.79 -2.05
C SER A 16 -2.37 12.88 -1.55
N VAL A 17 -1.84 11.76 -1.04
CA VAL A 17 -0.46 11.67 -0.55
C VAL A 17 0.54 12.01 -1.64
N GLU A 18 0.38 11.48 -2.86
CA GLU A 18 1.24 11.83 -4.00
C GLU A 18 1.15 13.33 -4.33
N SER A 19 -0.06 13.88 -4.38
CA SER A 19 -0.25 15.30 -4.67
C SER A 19 0.32 16.22 -3.59
N GLU A 20 0.34 15.79 -2.34
CA GLU A 20 0.90 16.55 -1.23
C GLU A 20 2.42 16.38 -1.15
N ALA A 21 2.92 15.18 -1.41
CA ALA A 21 4.35 14.90 -1.54
C ALA A 21 5.01 15.73 -2.65
N ASP A 22 4.32 15.92 -3.78
CA ASP A 22 4.80 16.77 -4.88
C ASP A 22 4.82 18.27 -4.50
N ARG A 23 4.08 18.67 -3.46
CA ARG A 23 4.02 20.07 -2.97
C ARG A 23 4.95 20.31 -1.77
N ALA A 24 5.29 19.27 -1.02
CA ALA A 24 6.18 19.35 0.12
C ALA A 24 7.57 19.82 -0.33
N SER A 25 8.14 20.79 0.37
CA SER A 25 9.43 21.40 0.00
C SER A 25 10.63 20.67 0.61
N GLY A 26 10.40 19.63 1.43
CA GLY A 26 11.46 18.88 2.11
C GLY A 26 11.00 17.54 2.70
N GLU A 27 11.96 16.75 3.20
CA GLU A 27 11.68 15.41 3.75
C GLU A 27 10.89 15.44 5.07
N GLU A 28 11.03 16.47 5.92
CA GLU A 28 10.27 16.58 7.19
C GLU A 28 8.77 16.78 6.94
N GLU A 29 8.38 17.72 6.08
CA GLU A 29 6.99 17.94 5.68
C GLU A 29 6.38 16.69 5.03
N TYR A 30 7.20 15.91 4.32
CA TYR A 30 6.79 14.65 3.72
C TYR A 30 6.42 13.62 4.80
N PHE A 31 7.20 13.45 5.87
CA PHE A 31 6.90 12.46 6.93
C PHE A 31 5.64 12.76 7.74
N GLU A 32 5.17 14.01 7.76
CA GLU A 32 3.95 14.43 8.47
C GLU A 32 2.67 14.28 7.63
N LEU A 33 2.76 13.84 6.37
CA LEU A 33 1.61 13.75 5.46
C LEU A 33 0.55 12.71 5.83
N LEU A 34 0.91 11.73 6.67
CA LEU A 34 -0.04 10.72 7.16
C LEU A 34 0.14 10.54 8.65
N ASP A 35 -0.95 10.72 9.38
CA ASP A 35 -0.97 10.32 10.78
C ASP A 35 -0.94 8.77 10.91
N PRO A 36 -0.58 8.25 12.10
CA PRO A 36 -0.54 6.81 12.32
C PRO A 36 -1.88 6.10 12.05
N GLY A 37 -3.01 6.75 12.36
CA GLY A 37 -4.35 6.21 12.16
C GLY A 37 -4.68 6.05 10.68
N GLU A 38 -4.42 7.08 9.88
CA GLU A 38 -4.63 7.06 8.42
C GLU A 38 -3.75 6.01 7.74
N THR A 39 -2.51 5.85 8.21
CA THR A 39 -1.63 4.78 7.72
C THR A 39 -2.23 3.40 8.01
N ILE A 40 -2.74 3.17 9.21
CA ILE A 40 -3.38 1.89 9.57
C ILE A 40 -4.64 1.65 8.74
N ASP A 41 -5.48 2.67 8.52
CA ASP A 41 -6.69 2.59 7.70
C ASP A 41 -6.37 2.29 6.22
N LEU A 42 -5.30 2.86 5.69
CA LEU A 42 -4.78 2.56 4.35
C LEU A 42 -4.39 1.08 4.22
N LEU A 43 -3.63 0.56 5.18
CA LEU A 43 -3.17 -0.84 5.17
C LEU A 43 -4.32 -1.82 5.40
N CYS A 44 -5.30 -1.45 6.24
CA CYS A 44 -6.54 -2.20 6.42
C CYS A 44 -7.41 -2.22 5.16
N THR A 45 -7.48 -1.11 4.42
CA THR A 45 -8.15 -1.05 3.12
C THR A 45 -7.46 -1.95 2.10
N ARG A 46 -6.12 -1.93 2.07
CA ARG A 46 -5.34 -2.85 1.24
C ARG A 46 -5.55 -4.31 1.65
N ASP A 47 -5.76 -4.55 2.95
CA ASP A 47 -6.09 -5.87 3.48
C ASP A 47 -7.41 -6.40 2.93
N GLN A 48 -8.45 -5.56 2.92
CA GLN A 48 -9.75 -5.87 2.35
C GLN A 48 -9.64 -6.19 0.85
N LEU A 49 -8.89 -5.37 0.10
CA LEU A 49 -8.69 -5.57 -1.35
C LEU A 49 -8.05 -6.93 -1.67
N ALA A 50 -7.17 -7.45 -0.82
CA ALA A 50 -6.55 -8.76 -1.02
C ALA A 50 -7.49 -9.95 -0.75
N GLU A 51 -8.61 -9.74 -0.06
CA GLU A 51 -9.65 -10.76 0.15
C GLU A 51 -10.74 -10.73 -0.94
N LEU A 52 -10.67 -9.79 -1.87
CA LEU A 52 -11.67 -9.62 -2.92
C LEU A 52 -11.20 -10.23 -4.25
N THR A 53 -12.14 -10.83 -4.97
CA THR A 53 -11.92 -11.19 -6.37
C THR A 53 -12.06 -9.94 -7.23
N LEU A 54 -10.95 -9.53 -7.86
CA LEU A 54 -10.88 -8.35 -8.72
C LEU A 54 -10.86 -8.75 -10.20
N GLY A 55 -11.55 -7.98 -11.03
CA GLY A 55 -11.42 -8.09 -12.49
C GLY A 55 -10.08 -7.54 -12.99
N GLU A 56 -9.75 -7.80 -14.25
CA GLU A 56 -8.47 -7.41 -14.86
C GLU A 56 -8.17 -5.91 -14.73
N ALA A 57 -9.14 -5.06 -15.04
CA ALA A 57 -8.99 -3.61 -14.91
C ALA A 57 -8.77 -3.16 -13.46
N GLN A 58 -9.43 -3.81 -12.49
CA GLN A 58 -9.26 -3.52 -11.07
C GLN A 58 -7.90 -4.00 -10.56
N MET A 59 -7.41 -5.13 -11.07
CA MET A 59 -6.07 -5.63 -10.76
C MET A 59 -4.98 -4.71 -11.33
N ALA A 60 -5.14 -4.21 -12.56
CA ALA A 60 -4.22 -3.25 -13.14
C ALA A 60 -4.15 -1.95 -12.34
N GLU A 61 -5.31 -1.46 -11.90
CA GLU A 61 -5.39 -0.28 -11.05
C GLU A 61 -4.78 -0.53 -9.66
N LEU A 62 -5.07 -1.68 -9.04
CA LEU A 62 -4.46 -2.07 -7.77
C LEU A 62 -2.93 -2.16 -7.87
N GLU A 63 -2.40 -2.69 -8.98
CA GLU A 63 -0.96 -2.75 -9.24
C GLU A 63 -0.36 -1.34 -9.35
N ARG A 64 -1.04 -0.40 -10.04
CA ARG A 64 -0.63 1.02 -10.10
C ARG A 64 -0.59 1.65 -8.71
N LEU A 65 -1.64 1.43 -7.92
CA LEU A 65 -1.73 1.95 -6.55
C LEU A 65 -0.67 1.34 -5.63
N ASP A 66 -0.38 0.04 -5.76
CA ASP A 66 0.70 -0.62 -5.01
C ASP A 66 2.08 -0.06 -5.37
N GLN A 67 2.29 0.45 -6.60
CA GLN A 67 3.52 1.17 -6.94
C GLN A 67 3.61 2.52 -6.23
N LEU A 68 2.51 3.26 -6.12
CA LEU A 68 2.46 4.50 -5.32
C LEU A 68 2.73 4.22 -3.84
N LEU A 69 2.12 3.17 -3.28
CA LEU A 69 2.39 2.76 -1.91
C LEU A 69 3.89 2.46 -1.69
N VAL A 70 4.53 1.78 -2.65
CA VAL A 70 5.98 1.49 -2.60
C VAL A 70 6.81 2.76 -2.77
N LYS A 71 6.43 3.68 -3.67
CA LYS A 71 7.08 4.99 -3.81
C LYS A 71 7.08 5.71 -2.47
N HIS A 72 5.96 5.66 -1.77
CA HIS A 72 5.76 6.33 -0.48
C HIS A 72 6.03 5.47 0.75
N HIS A 73 6.80 4.38 0.62
CA HIS A 73 7.01 3.43 1.71
C HIS A 73 7.56 4.07 3.00
N ARG A 74 8.29 5.18 2.88
CA ARG A 74 8.87 5.92 4.01
C ARG A 74 7.79 6.51 4.94
N LEU A 75 6.64 6.93 4.39
CA LEU A 75 5.49 7.41 5.16
C LEU A 75 4.86 6.29 5.98
N ILE A 76 4.82 5.10 5.38
CA ILE A 76 4.28 3.90 6.02
C ILE A 76 5.23 3.39 7.09
N ALA A 77 6.54 3.40 6.82
CA ALA A 77 7.57 2.86 7.68
C ALA A 77 7.61 3.50 9.08
N GLY A 78 7.34 4.81 9.17
CA GLY A 78 7.33 5.55 10.44
C GLY A 78 6.09 5.29 11.30
N ASN A 79 5.00 4.84 10.68
CA ASN A 79 3.67 4.74 11.31
C ASN A 79 3.23 3.30 11.59
N VAL A 80 3.99 2.30 11.12
CA VAL A 80 3.69 0.87 11.32
C VAL A 80 4.63 0.30 12.38
N PRO A 81 4.14 -0.60 13.26
CA PRO A 81 5.01 -1.32 14.18
C PRO A 81 6.17 -2.01 13.44
N PRO A 82 7.40 -2.00 14.00
CA PRO A 82 8.57 -2.63 13.38
C PRO A 82 8.47 -4.17 13.27
N SER A 83 7.45 -4.77 13.89
CA SER A 83 7.14 -6.20 13.79
C SER A 83 5.63 -6.38 13.76
N PRO A 84 4.99 -6.15 12.61
CA PRO A 84 3.54 -6.29 12.47
C PRO A 84 3.16 -7.76 12.54
N ASP A 85 2.09 -8.09 13.26
CA ASP A 85 1.52 -9.44 13.32
C ASP A 85 0.71 -9.75 12.05
N LYS A 86 1.42 -9.79 10.91
CA LYS A 86 0.86 -10.01 9.57
C LYS A 86 1.76 -10.95 8.77
N PRO A 87 1.20 -11.91 8.00
CA PRO A 87 2.01 -12.86 7.25
C PRO A 87 2.79 -12.17 6.11
N PRO A 88 3.88 -12.77 5.60
CA PRO A 88 4.69 -12.19 4.52
C PRO A 88 3.94 -11.92 3.21
N SER A 89 2.82 -12.62 2.95
CA SER A 89 1.94 -12.36 1.81
C SER A 89 1.30 -10.96 1.86
N ARG A 90 1.21 -10.37 3.05
CA ARG A 90 0.70 -9.02 3.31
C ARG A 90 1.84 -8.02 3.35
N TRP A 91 2.66 -8.03 2.30
CA TRP A 91 3.94 -7.31 2.23
C TRP A 91 3.85 -5.81 2.52
N TRP A 92 2.68 -5.17 2.32
CA TRP A 92 2.47 -3.75 2.59
C TRP A 92 2.66 -3.37 4.07
N TRP A 93 2.41 -4.31 4.99
CA TRP A 93 2.71 -4.11 6.41
C TRP A 93 4.22 -4.12 6.71
N HIS A 94 5.00 -4.73 5.83
CA HIS A 94 6.43 -4.93 5.99
C HIS A 94 7.26 -3.85 5.27
N LEU A 95 6.63 -2.76 4.82
CA LEU A 95 7.28 -1.67 4.08
C LEU A 95 8.35 -0.91 4.89
N HIS A 96 8.34 -1.04 6.23
CA HIS A 96 9.44 -0.58 7.09
C HIS A 96 10.79 -1.25 6.76
N GLN A 97 10.78 -2.45 6.15
CA GLN A 97 11.98 -3.15 5.68
C GLN A 97 12.45 -2.67 4.29
N GLY A 98 11.76 -1.66 3.73
CA GLY A 98 12.05 -1.06 2.44
C GLY A 98 11.27 -1.68 1.27
N PRO A 99 11.38 -1.08 0.08
CA PRO A 99 10.51 -1.37 -1.08
C PRO A 99 10.68 -2.79 -1.65
N ARG A 100 11.75 -3.50 -1.27
CA ARG A 100 12.07 -4.83 -1.80
C ARG A 100 11.12 -5.92 -1.31
N VAL A 101 10.40 -5.73 -0.20
CA VAL A 101 9.47 -6.72 0.37
C VAL A 101 8.31 -7.09 -0.57
N ARG A 102 7.98 -6.21 -1.51
CA ARG A 102 6.97 -6.50 -2.54
C ARG A 102 7.38 -7.64 -3.47
N ARG A 103 8.69 -7.84 -3.69
CA ARG A 103 9.21 -8.92 -4.55
C ARG A 103 9.14 -10.28 -3.89
N THR A 104 9.22 -10.33 -2.55
CA THR A 104 9.10 -11.56 -1.76
C THR A 104 7.66 -12.02 -1.57
N GLY A 105 6.69 -11.10 -1.69
CA GLY A 105 5.25 -11.38 -1.56
C GLY A 105 4.57 -11.87 -2.85
N LYS A 106 5.25 -11.87 -4.01
CA LYS A 106 4.66 -12.48 -5.21
C LYS A 106 4.59 -14.00 -4.97
N PRO A 107 3.38 -14.62 -4.96
CA PRO A 107 3.31 -16.07 -4.91
C PRO A 107 4.16 -16.61 -6.05
N LYS A 108 5.08 -17.53 -5.76
CA LYS A 108 5.77 -18.30 -6.79
C LYS A 108 4.64 -18.94 -7.62
N LEU A 109 4.40 -18.41 -8.82
CA LEU A 109 3.56 -19.06 -9.81
C LEU A 109 4.16 -20.45 -10.01
N ARG A 110 3.55 -21.46 -9.36
CA ARG A 110 3.85 -22.86 -9.64
C ARG A 110 3.45 -23.05 -11.09
N ARG A 111 4.44 -23.16 -11.98
CA ARG A 111 4.22 -23.71 -13.31
C ARG A 111 3.71 -25.13 -13.09
N ALA A 112 2.46 -25.37 -13.44
CA ALA A 112 1.98 -26.74 -13.64
C ALA A 112 2.83 -27.32 -14.78
N GLY A 113 3.67 -28.29 -14.43
CA GLY A 113 4.28 -29.20 -15.39
C GLY A 113 3.39 -30.41 -15.58
#